data_AF-A0A969PH43-F1
#
_entry.id   AF-A0A969PH43-F1
#
_cell.length_a   1.000
_cell.length_b   1.000
_cell.length_c   1.000
_cell.angle_alpha   90.00
_cell.angle_beta   90.00
_cell.angle_gamma   90.00
#
_symmetry.space_group_name_H-M   'P 1'
#
loop_
_entity.id
_entity.type
_entity.pdbx_description
1 polymer ?
#
loop_
_entity_poly.entity_id
_entity_poly.type
_entity_poly.pdbx_seq_one_letter_code
_entity_poly.pdbx_strand_id
1 'polypeptide(L)'
;MLNKLKLRGRILSGYSIPIAMSLLVTGLVIVNVNTVKQKFTLTENSHDILDEIKDMAFEISHIQKSARGYLIAKNETSFTTYQEEKAEFLELADNLKQKVRDEQQLATLNKMISLGQEIITYNENLINLVNQGKKQKRRLFGQGEKGET
;
A
#
# COMPACT_ATOMS: atom_id res chain seq x y z
N MET A 1 35.77 7.29 -54.23
CA MET A 1 35.78 8.78 -54.25
C MET A 1 36.75 9.44 -53.25
N LEU A 2 37.40 8.70 -52.33
CA LEU A 2 38.33 9.27 -51.32
C LEU A 2 39.74 9.63 -51.85
N ASN A 3 40.06 9.29 -53.10
CA ASN A 3 41.42 9.40 -53.64
C ASN A 3 41.82 10.80 -54.15
N LYS A 4 40.89 11.77 -54.16
CA LYS A 4 41.14 13.17 -54.54
C LYS A 4 41.46 14.09 -53.34
N LEU A 5 41.48 13.56 -52.12
CA LEU A 5 41.75 14.33 -50.90
C LEU A 5 43.25 14.38 -50.59
N LYS A 6 43.77 15.56 -50.22
CA LYS A 6 45.15 15.72 -49.71
C LYS A 6 45.38 14.77 -48.52
N LEU A 7 46.61 14.30 -48.30
CA LEU A 7 46.98 13.27 -47.30
C LEU A 7 46.29 13.44 -45.93
N ARG A 8 46.16 14.68 -45.45
CA ARG A 8 45.44 15.03 -44.20
C ARG A 8 43.95 14.65 -44.20
N GLY A 9 43.24 14.86 -45.31
CA GLY A 9 41.82 14.49 -45.44
C GLY A 9 41.60 12.98 -45.50
N ARG A 10 42.57 12.24 -46.05
CA ARG A 10 42.54 10.76 -46.07
C ARG A 10 42.74 10.18 -44.67
N ILE A 11 43.65 10.76 -43.88
CA ILE A 11 43.85 10.40 -42.47
C ILE A 11 42.59 10.71 -41.64
N LEU A 12 42.03 11.92 -41.76
CA LEU A 12 40.80 12.32 -41.05
C LEU A 12 39.61 11.40 -41.35
N SER A 13 39.44 10.98 -42.61
CA SER A 13 38.36 10.06 -43.01
C SER A 13 38.47 8.66 -42.39
N GLY A 14 39.70 8.21 -42.09
CA GLY A 14 39.95 6.93 -41.43
C GLY A 14 39.52 6.93 -39.96
N TYR A 15 39.69 8.05 -39.26
CA TYR A 15 39.26 8.21 -37.86
C TYR A 15 37.77 8.53 -37.71
N SER A 16 37.11 9.00 -38.76
CA SER A 16 35.65 9.24 -38.72
C SER A 16 34.85 7.96 -38.50
N ILE A 17 35.33 6.83 -39.02
CA ILE A 17 34.67 5.52 -38.91
C ILE A 17 34.59 5.05 -37.44
N PRO A 18 35.71 4.92 -36.68
CA PRO A 18 35.63 4.50 -35.29
C PRO A 18 34.86 5.50 -34.42
N ILE A 19 34.95 6.81 -34.68
CA ILE A 19 34.16 7.81 -33.94
C ILE A 19 32.67 7.65 -34.19
N ALA A 20 32.25 7.48 -35.44
CA ALA A 20 30.84 7.23 -35.77
C ALA A 20 30.33 5.92 -35.14
N MET A 21 31.17 4.88 -35.13
CA MET A 21 30.84 3.61 -34.50
C MET A 21 30.69 3.73 -32.98
N SER A 22 31.57 4.49 -32.32
CA SER A 22 31.45 4.80 -30.89
C SER A 22 30.15 5.55 -30.59
N LEU A 23 29.79 6.56 -31.40
CA LEU A 23 28.53 7.30 -31.22
C LEU A 23 27.30 6.42 -31.39
N LEU A 24 27.31 5.49 -32.36
CA LEU A 24 26.24 4.50 -32.54
C LEU A 24 26.10 3.59 -31.31
N VAL A 25 27.21 3.07 -30.79
CA VAL A 25 27.21 2.23 -29.58
C VAL A 25 26.67 3.03 -28.38
N THR A 26 27.11 4.27 -28.19
CA THR A 26 26.60 5.15 -27.14
C THR A 26 25.09 5.36 -27.26
N GLY A 27 24.58 5.60 -28.47
CA GLY A 27 23.14 5.74 -28.73
C GLY A 27 22.36 4.49 -28.33
N LEU A 28 22.82 3.31 -28.73
CA LEU A 28 22.20 2.02 -28.35
C LEU A 28 22.23 1.80 -26.84
N VAL A 29 23.34 2.13 -26.18
CA VAL A 29 23.45 2.02 -24.71
C VAL A 29 22.43 2.93 -24.02
N ILE A 30 22.24 4.18 -24.48
CA ILE A 30 21.26 5.10 -23.89
C ILE A 30 19.83 4.55 -24.02
N VAL A 31 19.46 4.03 -25.20
CA VAL A 31 18.12 3.43 -25.42
C VAL A 31 17.89 2.22 -24.51
N ASN A 32 18.89 1.34 -24.41
CA ASN A 32 18.81 0.17 -23.55
C ASN A 32 18.74 0.54 -22.06
N VAL A 33 19.54 1.50 -21.61
CA VAL A 33 19.53 2.01 -20.23
C VAL A 33 18.16 2.61 -19.89
N ASN A 34 17.55 3.37 -20.79
CA ASN A 34 16.21 3.94 -20.55
C ASN A 34 15.14 2.85 -20.43
N THR A 35 15.22 1.81 -21.27
CA THR A 35 14.29 0.66 -21.20
C THR A 35 14.46 -0.12 -19.89
N VAL A 36 15.71 -0.32 -19.45
CA VAL A 36 16.02 -0.99 -18.18
C VAL A 36 15.53 -0.15 -17.01
N LYS A 37 15.76 1.17 -17.00
CA LYS A 37 15.24 2.08 -15.96
C LYS A 37 13.72 2.02 -15.83
N GLN A 38 12.99 2.04 -16.95
CA GLN A 38 11.53 1.91 -16.94
C GLN A 38 11.07 0.58 -16.32
N LYS A 39 11.73 -0.52 -16.66
CA LYS A 39 11.43 -1.84 -16.08
C LYS A 39 11.76 -1.91 -14.58
N PHE A 40 12.86 -1.31 -14.14
CA PHE A 40 13.19 -1.22 -12.71
C PHE A 40 12.14 -0.42 -11.93
N THR A 41 11.69 0.73 -12.45
CA THR A 41 10.64 1.52 -11.77
C THR A 41 9.31 0.78 -11.68
N LEU A 42 8.99 -0.09 -12.66
CA LEU A 42 7.79 -0.95 -12.59
C LEU A 42 7.93 -2.03 -11.51
N THR A 43 9.11 -2.64 -11.37
CA THR A 43 9.38 -3.67 -10.36
C THR A 43 9.42 -3.09 -8.94
N GLU A 44 10.06 -1.94 -8.74
CA GLU A 44 10.13 -1.25 -7.44
C GLU A 44 8.73 -0.89 -6.93
N ASN A 45 7.90 -0.27 -7.78
CA ASN A 45 6.49 0.02 -7.45
C ASN A 45 5.69 -1.25 -7.12
N SER A 46 6.02 -2.39 -7.74
CA SER A 46 5.32 -3.65 -7.48
C SER A 46 5.69 -4.24 -6.11
N HIS A 47 6.92 -4.03 -5.64
CA HIS A 47 7.33 -4.44 -4.30
C HIS A 47 6.65 -3.60 -3.23
N ASP A 48 6.61 -2.28 -3.39
CA ASP A 48 5.93 -1.39 -2.45
C ASP A 48 4.43 -1.70 -2.34
N ILE A 49 3.76 -1.94 -3.47
CA ILE A 49 2.34 -2.35 -3.48
C ILE A 49 2.13 -3.68 -2.74
N LEU A 50 3.02 -4.66 -2.93
CA LEU A 50 2.91 -5.95 -2.27
C LEU A 50 3.13 -5.86 -0.76
N ASP A 51 4.04 -5.00 -0.32
CA ASP A 51 4.29 -4.80 1.11
C ASP A 51 3.12 -4.08 1.78
N GLU A 52 2.57 -3.03 1.16
CA GLU A 52 1.35 -2.38 1.65
C GLU A 52 0.12 -3.31 1.70
N ILE A 53 0.00 -4.24 0.74
CA ILE A 53 -1.05 -5.27 0.78
C ILE A 53 -0.86 -6.22 1.98
N LYS A 54 0.38 -6.58 2.31
CA LYS A 54 0.66 -7.42 3.48
C LYS A 54 0.34 -6.68 4.77
N ASP A 55 0.71 -5.41 4.86
CA ASP A 55 0.41 -4.57 6.02
C ASP A 55 -1.11 -4.42 6.18
N MET A 56 -1.84 -4.19 5.09
CA MET A 56 -3.31 -4.14 5.14
C MET A 56 -3.92 -5.47 5.64
N ALA A 57 -3.38 -6.62 5.24
CA ALA A 57 -3.83 -7.92 5.72
C ALA A 57 -3.46 -8.18 7.20
N PHE A 58 -2.31 -7.66 7.62
CA PHE A 58 -1.85 -7.69 9.01
C PHE A 58 -2.81 -6.87 9.90
N GLU A 59 -3.17 -5.66 9.47
CA GLU A 59 -4.13 -4.80 10.19
C GLU A 59 -5.49 -5.47 10.36
N ILE A 60 -6.01 -6.16 9.35
CA ILE A 60 -7.28 -6.91 9.51
C ILE A 60 -7.18 -7.96 10.64
N SER A 61 -6.06 -8.68 10.72
CA SER A 61 -5.86 -9.70 11.76
C SER A 61 -5.76 -9.06 13.15
N HIS A 62 -5.16 -7.89 13.21
CA HIS A 62 -4.99 -7.05 14.38
C HIS A 62 -6.33 -6.49 14.87
N ILE A 63 -7.13 -5.89 14.00
CA ILE A 63 -8.52 -5.45 14.23
C ILE A 63 -9.35 -6.58 14.87
N GLN A 64 -9.25 -7.80 14.34
CA GLN A 64 -9.99 -8.93 14.93
C GLN A 64 -9.51 -9.28 16.34
N LYS A 65 -8.20 -9.20 16.59
CA LYS A 65 -7.60 -9.51 17.89
C LYS A 65 -7.96 -8.44 18.93
N SER A 66 -7.82 -7.16 18.59
CA SER A 66 -8.14 -6.03 19.48
C SER A 66 -9.63 -5.97 19.78
N ALA A 67 -10.50 -6.20 18.78
CA ALA A 67 -11.93 -6.34 18.96
C ALA A 67 -12.27 -7.45 19.97
N ARG A 68 -11.71 -8.66 19.80
CA ARG A 68 -11.90 -9.77 20.76
C ARG A 68 -11.39 -9.40 22.15
N GLY A 69 -10.24 -8.75 22.24
CA GLY A 69 -9.68 -8.26 23.50
C GLY A 69 -10.65 -7.34 24.24
N TYR A 70 -11.27 -6.40 23.52
CA TYR A 70 -12.30 -5.53 24.08
C TYR A 70 -13.58 -6.29 24.44
N LEU A 71 -14.06 -7.18 23.57
CA LEU A 71 -15.32 -7.91 23.81
C LEU A 71 -15.23 -8.83 25.04
N ILE A 72 -14.06 -9.44 25.29
CA ILE A 72 -13.83 -10.36 26.42
C ILE A 72 -13.53 -9.58 27.71
N ALA A 73 -12.51 -8.71 27.67
CA ALA A 73 -11.98 -8.08 28.88
C ALA A 73 -12.55 -6.68 29.13
N LYS A 74 -13.23 -6.08 28.16
CA LYS A 74 -13.74 -4.69 28.19
C LYS A 74 -12.65 -3.68 28.52
N ASN A 75 -11.43 -3.97 28.07
CA ASN A 75 -10.25 -3.16 28.27
C ASN A 75 -10.24 -1.98 27.30
N GLU A 76 -10.32 -0.75 27.81
CA GLU A 76 -10.29 0.47 26.99
C GLU A 76 -9.02 0.56 26.12
N THR A 77 -7.88 0.01 26.56
CA THR A 77 -6.67 -0.08 25.72
C THR A 77 -6.94 -0.89 24.46
N SER A 78 -7.63 -2.03 24.55
CA SER A 78 -7.98 -2.85 23.39
C SER A 78 -8.96 -2.13 22.45
N PHE A 79 -9.82 -1.25 22.99
CA PHE A 79 -10.69 -0.42 22.16
C PHE A 79 -9.91 0.67 21.42
N THR A 80 -8.99 1.36 22.10
CA THR A 80 -8.12 2.35 21.44
C THR A 80 -7.29 1.69 20.33
N THR A 81 -6.65 0.55 20.62
CA THR A 81 -5.89 -0.20 19.63
C THR A 81 -6.76 -0.62 18.43
N TYR A 82 -7.99 -1.09 18.68
CA TYR A 82 -8.94 -1.39 17.60
C TYR A 82 -9.22 -0.18 16.69
N GLN A 83 -9.36 1.00 17.28
CA GLN A 83 -9.63 2.24 16.52
C GLN A 83 -8.41 2.68 15.71
N GLU A 84 -7.20 2.52 16.25
CA GLU A 84 -5.93 2.80 15.58
C GLU A 84 -5.74 1.86 14.37
N GLU A 85 -5.82 0.55 14.59
CA GLU A 85 -5.69 -0.48 13.53
C GLU A 85 -6.75 -0.31 12.43
N LYS A 86 -7.98 0.10 12.80
CA LYS A 86 -9.02 0.46 11.84
C LYS A 86 -8.62 1.66 10.98
N ALA A 87 -8.05 2.69 11.59
CA ALA A 87 -7.64 3.90 10.86
C ALA A 87 -6.49 3.58 9.90
N GLU A 88 -5.50 2.80 10.35
CA GLU A 88 -4.37 2.35 9.54
C GLU A 88 -4.83 1.50 8.34
N PHE A 89 -5.78 0.57 8.56
CA PHE A 89 -6.39 -0.19 7.46
C PHE A 89 -7.04 0.72 6.40
N LEU A 90 -7.78 1.75 6.82
CA LEU A 90 -8.45 2.67 5.89
C LEU A 90 -7.46 3.54 5.11
N GLU A 91 -6.37 3.96 5.76
CA GLU A 91 -5.29 4.70 5.12
C GLU A 91 -4.56 3.85 4.07
N LEU A 92 -4.18 2.62 4.43
CA LEU A 92 -3.57 1.67 3.50
C LEU A 92 -4.49 1.35 2.31
N ALA A 93 -5.79 1.19 2.56
CA ALA A 93 -6.78 0.95 1.51
C ALA A 93 -6.88 2.12 0.51
N ASP A 94 -6.80 3.37 0.99
CA ASP A 94 -6.82 4.55 0.10
C ASP A 94 -5.51 4.68 -0.69
N ASN A 95 -4.36 4.52 -0.01
CA ASN A 95 -3.04 4.57 -0.64
C ASN A 95 -2.88 3.52 -1.74
N LEU A 96 -3.29 2.28 -1.47
CA LEU A 96 -3.23 1.19 -2.46
C LEU A 96 -4.13 1.46 -3.68
N LYS A 97 -5.32 2.04 -3.49
CA LYS A 97 -6.20 2.40 -4.62
C LYS A 97 -5.58 3.44 -5.55
N GLN A 98 -4.74 4.34 -5.02
CA GLN A 98 -4.05 5.35 -5.81
C GLN A 98 -2.82 4.79 -6.55
N LYS A 99 -2.20 3.73 -6.01
CA LYS A 99 -0.98 3.13 -6.56
C LYS A 99 -1.23 2.01 -7.58
N VAL A 100 -2.27 1.20 -7.37
CA VAL A 100 -2.60 0.07 -8.26
C VAL A 100 -3.21 0.56 -9.57
N ARG A 101 -2.50 0.35 -10.68
CA ARG A 101 -2.92 0.76 -12.03
C ARG A 101 -3.53 -0.36 -12.87
N ASP A 102 -3.18 -1.61 -12.55
CA ASP A 102 -3.70 -2.77 -13.27
C ASP A 102 -5.14 -3.05 -12.84
N GLU A 103 -6.06 -3.18 -13.80
CA GLU A 103 -7.50 -3.33 -13.53
C GLU A 103 -7.82 -4.63 -12.78
N GLN A 104 -7.11 -5.72 -13.07
CA GLN A 104 -7.33 -7.01 -12.43
C GLN A 104 -6.82 -7.00 -10.98
N GLN A 105 -5.67 -6.36 -10.74
CA GLN A 105 -5.15 -6.13 -9.39
C GLN A 105 -6.07 -5.20 -8.61
N LEU A 106 -6.60 -4.14 -9.23
CA LEU A 106 -7.53 -3.21 -8.59
C LEU A 106 -8.83 -3.91 -8.19
N ALA A 107 -9.37 -4.79 -9.03
CA ALA A 107 -10.55 -5.58 -8.70
C ALA A 107 -10.30 -6.52 -7.50
N THR A 108 -9.10 -7.13 -7.45
CA THR A 108 -8.70 -7.99 -6.32
C THR A 108 -8.53 -7.18 -5.04
N LEU A 109 -7.86 -6.03 -5.11
CA LEU A 109 -7.71 -5.09 -4.00
C LEU A 109 -9.07 -4.63 -3.47
N ASN A 110 -9.99 -4.23 -4.35
CA ASN A 110 -11.34 -3.82 -3.94
C ASN A 110 -12.10 -4.93 -3.21
N LYS A 111 -11.92 -6.19 -3.62
CA LYS A 111 -12.49 -7.33 -2.91
C LYS A 111 -11.89 -7.49 -1.51
N MET A 112 -10.58 -7.33 -1.37
CA MET A 112 -9.91 -7.37 -0.05
C MET A 112 -10.41 -6.25 0.86
N ILE A 113 -10.51 -5.02 0.34
CA ILE A 113 -11.01 -3.86 1.08
C ILE A 113 -12.46 -4.09 1.53
N SER A 114 -13.31 -4.63 0.65
CA SER A 114 -14.70 -4.96 0.99
C SER A 114 -14.80 -5.97 2.13
N LEU A 115 -13.97 -7.01 2.12
CA LEU A 115 -13.94 -8.03 3.19
C LEU A 115 -13.44 -7.43 4.51
N GLY A 116 -12.40 -6.59 4.47
CA GLY A 116 -11.91 -5.88 5.66
C GLY A 116 -12.98 -4.97 6.26
N GLN A 117 -13.71 -4.23 5.41
CA GLN A 117 -14.81 -3.37 5.85
C GLN A 117 -15.98 -4.16 6.46
N GLU A 118 -16.29 -5.34 5.94
CA GLU A 118 -17.28 -6.25 6.51
C GLU A 118 -16.87 -6.70 7.92
N ILE A 119 -15.59 -7.06 8.11
CA ILE A 119 -15.03 -7.43 9.41
C ILE A 119 -15.11 -6.25 10.40
N ILE A 120 -14.75 -5.05 9.98
CA ILE A 120 -14.84 -3.84 10.81
C ILE A 120 -16.29 -3.61 11.23
N THR A 121 -17.21 -3.62 10.28
CA THR A 121 -18.65 -3.37 10.54
C THR A 121 -19.22 -4.41 11.49
N TYR A 122 -18.86 -5.68 11.32
CA TYR A 122 -19.28 -6.75 12.22
C TYR A 122 -18.77 -6.51 13.66
N ASN A 123 -17.49 -6.19 13.83
CA ASN A 123 -16.91 -5.94 15.14
C ASN A 123 -17.48 -4.67 15.79
N GLU A 124 -17.71 -3.60 15.05
CA GLU A 124 -18.37 -2.39 15.55
C GLU A 124 -19.76 -2.68 16.10
N ASN A 125 -20.54 -3.50 15.39
CA ASN A 125 -21.86 -3.91 15.87
C ASN A 125 -21.76 -4.65 17.21
N LEU A 126 -20.81 -5.59 17.36
CA LEU A 126 -20.60 -6.30 18.62
C LEU A 126 -20.17 -5.36 19.76
N ILE A 127 -19.21 -4.46 19.48
CA ILE A 127 -18.72 -3.47 20.44
C ILE A 127 -19.88 -2.57 20.91
N ASN A 128 -20.72 -2.14 19.98
CA ASN A 128 -21.91 -1.33 20.27
C ASN A 128 -22.90 -2.07 21.16
N LEU A 129 -23.18 -3.35 20.91
CA LEU A 129 -24.06 -4.18 21.74
C LEU A 129 -23.54 -4.30 23.18
N VAL A 130 -22.24 -4.57 23.35
CA VAL A 130 -21.60 -4.64 24.68
C VAL A 130 -21.71 -3.31 25.42
N ASN A 131 -21.51 -2.19 24.70
CA ASN A 131 -21.61 -0.84 25.26
C ASN A 131 -23.04 -0.47 25.66
N GLN A 132 -24.05 -0.90 24.90
CA GLN A 132 -25.45 -0.71 25.26
C GLN A 132 -25.81 -1.48 26.54
N GLY A 133 -25.36 -2.75 26.66
CA GLY A 133 -25.54 -3.54 27.88
C GLY A 133 -24.90 -2.88 29.12
N LYS A 134 -23.71 -2.30 28.98
CA LYS A 134 -23.04 -1.52 30.05
C LYS A 134 -23.89 -0.32 30.49
N LYS A 135 -24.46 0.43 29.54
CA LYS A 135 -25.33 1.58 29.81
C LYS A 135 -26.60 1.16 30.56
N GLN A 136 -27.23 0.05 30.16
CA GLN A 136 -28.44 -0.46 30.82
C GLN A 136 -28.15 -0.91 32.26
N LYS A 137 -27.07 -1.67 32.48
CA LYS A 137 -26.66 -2.08 33.83
C LYS A 137 -26.42 -0.86 34.74
N ARG A 138 -25.68 0.15 34.27
CA ARG A 138 -25.40 1.35 35.06
C ARG A 138 -26.65 2.15 35.43
N ARG A 139 -27.68 2.18 34.57
CA ARG A 139 -28.98 2.82 34.86
C ARG A 139 -29.75 2.08 35.95
N LEU A 140 -29.74 0.75 35.94
CA LEU A 140 -30.41 -0.08 36.95
C LEU A 140 -29.76 0.09 38.34
N PHE A 141 -28.43 0.03 38.41
CA PHE A 141 -27.71 0.20 39.69
C PHE A 141 -27.72 1.65 40.19
N GLY A 142 -27.71 2.66 39.31
CA GLY A 142 -27.78 4.06 39.71
C GLY A 142 -29.15 4.54 40.21
N GLN A 143 -30.23 3.76 40.01
CA GLN A 143 -31.54 4.01 40.61
C GLN A 143 -31.69 3.35 42.00
N GLY A 144 -30.93 2.30 42.29
CA GLY A 144 -30.95 1.62 43.59
C GLY A 144 -30.33 2.43 44.73
N GLU A 145 -29.30 3.25 44.47
CA GLU A 145 -28.65 4.08 45.50
C GLU A 145 -29.47 5.32 45.93
N LYS A 146 -30.58 5.64 45.26
CA LYS A 146 -31.42 6.81 45.60
C LYS A 146 -32.66 6.45 46.44
N GLY A 147 -32.76 5.21 46.91
CA GLY A 147 -33.94 4.68 47.62
C GLY A 147 -33.76 4.42 49.12
N GLU A 148 -32.57 4.65 49.69
CA GLU A 148 -32.30 4.47 51.12
C GLU A 148 -31.84 5.79 51.75
N THR A 149 -32.79 6.70 51.98
CA THR A 149 -32.70 7.78 53.00
C THR A 149 -34.05 7.97 53.65
#